data_AF-A0A7S0HM66-F1
#
_entry.id   AF-A0A7S0HM66-F1
#
_cell.length_a   1.000
_cell.length_b   1.000
_cell.length_c   1.000
_cell.angle_alpha   90.00
_cell.angle_beta   90.00
_cell.angle_gamma   90.00
#
_symmetry.space_group_name_H-M   'P 1'
#
loop_
_entity.id
_entity.type
_entity.pdbx_description
1 polymer ?
#
loop_
_entity_poly.entity_id
_entity_poly.type
_entity_poly.pdbx_seq_one_letter_code
_entity_poly.pdbx_strand_id
1 'polypeptide(L)'
;VSLEVRLRVVCIELLCAAMSTGGLKEPRHAELRNKIISGFFKCLTVRHEEVVEVSRDALAYVIAQQKLQKELLQSSLRPILLNLADYRKLSVPLLQGLGRLLALLSNFFNLTLGEKLLEHLRRWTDPEAVNKAKTFKAGDEITIPCAILSLFHLLPPAPAKFLDALVQAVMELEQGLPGATAAARHWSQYREALVPYMNRHAPEAVQYFIERLGDPRHFRMLHALIKTAEGTEVREELATKQAEKLLAHTFDAAAQPGAAPNLLQTGLLSKASELRFQGVVLVHTLVK
;
A
#
# COMPACT_ATOMS: atom_id res chain seq x y z
N VAL A 1 -14.47 25.09 13.34
CA VAL A 1 -14.35 25.23 11.87
C VAL A 1 -14.27 26.71 11.50
N SER A 2 -13.18 27.15 10.85
CA SER A 2 -13.04 28.54 10.37
C SER A 2 -14.15 28.86 9.35
N LEU A 3 -14.65 30.10 9.33
CA LEU A 3 -15.70 30.55 8.40
C LEU A 3 -15.27 30.34 6.92
N GLU A 4 -13.97 30.46 6.65
CA GLU A 4 -13.37 30.22 5.33
C GLU A 4 -13.48 28.76 4.87
N VAL A 5 -13.38 27.80 5.79
CA VAL A 5 -13.49 26.36 5.47
C VAL A 5 -14.93 26.03 5.09
N ARG A 6 -15.90 26.54 5.86
CA ARG A 6 -17.33 26.40 5.55
C ARG A 6 -17.70 27.05 4.22
N LEU A 7 -17.16 28.23 3.93
CA LEU A 7 -17.36 28.89 2.64
C LEU A 7 -16.85 28.00 1.49
N ARG A 8 -15.64 27.45 1.62
CA ARG A 8 -15.08 26.55 0.60
C ARG A 8 -15.93 25.30 0.39
N VAL A 9 -16.40 24.68 1.47
CA VAL A 9 -17.30 23.51 1.41
C VAL A 9 -18.57 23.84 0.63
N VAL A 10 -19.29 24.92 1.01
CA VAL A 10 -20.53 25.32 0.34
C VAL A 10 -20.28 25.69 -1.13
N CYS A 11 -19.15 26.34 -1.45
CA CYS A 11 -18.79 26.61 -2.84
C CYS A 11 -18.57 25.32 -3.65
N ILE A 12 -17.92 24.30 -3.06
CA ILE A 12 -17.68 23.01 -3.74
C ILE A 12 -19.02 22.30 -3.98
N GLU A 13 -19.90 22.26 -2.99
CA GLU A 13 -21.24 21.67 -3.12
C GLU A 13 -22.08 22.38 -4.17
N LEU A 14 -22.07 23.72 -4.18
CA LEU A 14 -22.74 24.52 -5.19
C LEU A 14 -22.21 24.25 -6.60
N LEU A 15 -20.88 24.17 -6.76
CA LEU A 15 -20.25 23.83 -8.04
C LEU A 15 -20.58 22.40 -8.47
N CYS A 16 -20.67 21.45 -7.53
CA CYS A 16 -21.10 20.08 -7.77
C CYS A 16 -22.56 20.00 -8.26
N ALA A 17 -23.46 20.69 -7.57
CA ALA A 17 -24.86 20.82 -7.97
C ALA A 17 -24.99 21.50 -9.35
N ALA A 18 -24.21 22.55 -9.60
CA ALA A 18 -24.19 23.24 -10.88
C ALA A 18 -23.77 22.31 -12.02
N MET A 19 -22.72 21.48 -11.85
CA MET A 19 -22.32 20.50 -12.87
C MET A 19 -23.37 19.40 -13.12
N SER A 20 -24.28 19.17 -12.17
CA SER A 20 -25.40 18.24 -12.35
C SER A 20 -26.48 18.79 -13.29
N THR A 21 -26.58 20.12 -13.41
CA THR A 21 -27.59 20.78 -14.24
C THR A 21 -27.28 20.61 -15.73
N GLY A 22 -28.32 20.32 -16.52
CA GLY A 22 -28.19 20.00 -17.95
C GLY A 22 -27.57 21.12 -18.79
N GLY A 23 -27.77 22.39 -18.42
CA GLY A 23 -27.23 23.54 -19.17
C GLY A 23 -25.70 23.61 -19.16
N LEU A 24 -25.04 23.11 -18.11
CA LEU A 24 -23.57 23.06 -18.03
C LEU A 24 -22.97 21.85 -18.76
N LYS A 25 -23.79 20.89 -19.21
CA LYS A 25 -23.34 19.72 -19.97
C LYS A 25 -23.06 20.04 -21.44
N GLU A 26 -23.53 21.20 -21.92
CA GLU A 26 -23.29 21.66 -23.29
C GLU A 26 -21.79 21.80 -23.62
N PRO A 27 -21.38 21.49 -24.86
CA PRO A 27 -19.98 21.57 -25.28
C PRO A 27 -19.40 22.98 -25.20
N ARG A 28 -20.24 24.03 -25.26
CA ARG A 28 -19.85 25.44 -25.09
C ARG A 28 -19.25 25.76 -23.72
N HIS A 29 -19.60 24.98 -22.68
CA HIS A 29 -19.10 25.18 -21.32
C HIS A 29 -18.02 24.17 -20.92
N ALA A 30 -17.41 23.46 -21.87
CA ALA A 30 -16.33 22.50 -21.60
C ALA A 30 -15.14 23.13 -20.87
N GLU A 31 -14.72 24.35 -21.24
CA GLU A 31 -13.61 25.04 -20.56
C GLU A 31 -13.94 25.39 -19.10
N LEU A 32 -15.18 25.81 -18.82
CA LEU A 32 -15.62 26.14 -17.48
C LEU A 32 -15.66 24.88 -16.59
N ARG A 33 -16.18 23.77 -17.12
CA ARG A 33 -16.13 22.46 -16.44
C ARG A 33 -14.71 22.04 -16.12
N ASN A 34 -13.80 22.18 -17.09
CA ASN A 34 -12.38 21.87 -16.89
C ASN A 34 -11.76 22.74 -15.77
N LYS A 35 -12.07 24.03 -15.71
CA LYS A 35 -11.63 24.92 -14.61
C LYS A 35 -12.18 24.49 -13.25
N ILE A 36 -13.46 24.10 -13.19
CA ILE A 36 -14.10 23.63 -11.95
C ILE A 36 -13.43 22.34 -11.46
N ILE A 37 -13.21 21.38 -12.36
CA ILE A 37 -12.51 20.13 -12.07
C ILE A 37 -11.09 20.38 -11.56
N SER A 38 -10.30 21.24 -12.22
CA SER A 38 -8.99 21.66 -11.73
C SER A 38 -9.06 22.32 -10.35
N GLY A 39 -10.14 23.06 -10.07
CA GLY A 39 -10.45 23.59 -8.74
C GLY A 39 -10.58 22.50 -7.69
N PHE A 40 -11.34 21.43 -7.95
CA PHE A 40 -11.46 20.30 -7.01
C PHE A 40 -10.13 19.57 -6.80
N PHE A 41 -9.35 19.34 -7.86
CA PHE A 41 -8.00 18.75 -7.73
C PHE A 41 -7.12 19.61 -6.82
N LYS A 42 -7.20 20.94 -6.93
CA LYS A 42 -6.46 21.85 -6.04
C LYS A 42 -6.99 21.77 -4.60
N CYS A 43 -8.31 21.72 -4.41
CA CYS A 43 -8.95 21.59 -3.09
C CYS A 43 -8.62 20.26 -2.40
N LEU A 44 -8.45 19.16 -3.15
CA LEU A 44 -7.99 17.86 -2.62
C LEU A 44 -6.58 17.90 -2.03
N THR A 45 -5.74 18.86 -2.43
CA THR A 45 -4.37 19.01 -1.90
C THR A 45 -4.27 19.97 -0.71
N VAL A 46 -5.40 20.52 -0.26
CA VAL A 46 -5.46 21.43 0.89
C VAL A 46 -5.42 20.61 2.20
N ARG A 47 -4.87 21.19 3.27
CA ARG A 47 -4.71 20.53 4.58
C ARG A 47 -6.01 20.29 5.36
N HIS A 48 -7.14 20.85 4.92
CA HIS A 48 -8.40 20.79 5.66
C HIS A 48 -9.21 19.57 5.24
N GLU A 49 -9.36 18.60 6.16
CA GLU A 49 -10.04 17.33 5.90
C GLU A 49 -11.48 17.50 5.40
N GLU A 50 -12.27 18.38 6.01
CA GLU A 50 -13.65 18.70 5.57
C GLU A 50 -13.72 19.14 4.10
N VAL A 51 -12.79 20.01 3.67
CA VAL A 51 -12.75 20.48 2.27
C VAL A 51 -12.38 19.34 1.34
N VAL A 52 -11.47 18.46 1.78
CA VAL A 52 -10.98 17.35 0.98
C VAL A 52 -12.04 16.27 0.81
N GLU A 53 -12.82 15.95 1.84
CA GLU A 53 -13.91 14.98 1.74
C GLU A 53 -15.00 15.43 0.75
N VAL A 54 -15.46 16.67 0.88
CA VAL A 54 -16.47 17.22 -0.04
C VAL A 54 -15.92 17.33 -1.46
N SER A 55 -14.64 17.67 -1.63
CA SER A 55 -13.98 17.67 -2.94
C SER A 55 -13.86 16.27 -3.55
N ARG A 56 -13.61 15.24 -2.73
CA ARG A 56 -13.55 13.83 -3.15
C ARG A 56 -14.92 13.40 -3.68
N ASP A 57 -15.97 13.67 -2.94
CA ASP A 57 -17.32 13.26 -3.31
C ASP A 57 -17.81 14.01 -4.57
N ALA A 58 -17.49 15.30 -4.67
CA ALA A 58 -17.74 16.08 -5.87
C ALA A 58 -17.00 15.51 -7.10
N LEU A 59 -15.71 15.15 -6.95
CA LEU A 59 -14.95 14.54 -8.05
C LEU A 59 -15.46 13.14 -8.41
N ALA A 60 -15.78 12.31 -7.44
CA ALA A 60 -16.37 10.98 -7.67
C ALA A 60 -17.66 11.09 -8.50
N TYR A 61 -18.51 12.04 -8.15
CA TYR A 61 -19.74 12.32 -8.86
C TYR A 61 -19.51 12.81 -10.30
N VAL A 62 -18.57 13.74 -10.50
CA VAL A 62 -18.21 14.22 -11.85
C VAL A 62 -17.63 13.12 -12.72
N ILE A 63 -16.77 12.27 -12.16
CA ILE A 63 -16.17 11.13 -12.86
C ILE A 63 -17.23 10.12 -13.28
N ALA A 64 -18.25 9.88 -12.44
CA ALA A 64 -19.36 9.01 -12.78
C ALA A 64 -20.24 9.57 -13.92
N GLN A 65 -20.42 10.90 -13.99
CA GLN A 65 -21.25 11.52 -15.02
C GLN A 65 -20.52 11.81 -16.33
N GLN A 66 -19.20 12.01 -16.31
CA GLN A 66 -18.44 12.44 -17.48
C GLN A 66 -17.07 11.75 -17.57
N LYS A 67 -16.72 11.29 -18.77
CA LYS A 67 -15.33 10.87 -19.07
C LYS A 67 -14.40 12.08 -18.97
N LEU A 68 -13.52 12.06 -17.97
CA LEU A 68 -12.44 13.04 -17.81
C LEU A 68 -11.51 13.05 -19.02
N GLN A 69 -11.11 14.24 -19.45
CA GLN A 69 -10.08 14.41 -20.46
C GLN A 69 -8.70 14.08 -19.88
N LYS A 70 -7.94 13.22 -20.57
CA LYS A 70 -6.58 12.83 -20.15
C LYS A 70 -5.65 14.03 -19.99
N GLU A 71 -5.79 15.05 -20.83
CA GLU A 71 -4.99 16.28 -20.80
C GLU A 71 -5.23 17.10 -19.53
N LEU A 72 -6.50 17.25 -19.11
CA LEU A 72 -6.85 17.95 -17.88
C LEU A 72 -6.28 17.24 -16.65
N LEU A 73 -6.36 15.91 -16.67
CA LEU A 73 -5.82 15.09 -15.60
C LEU A 73 -4.29 15.20 -15.55
N GLN A 74 -3.61 15.10 -16.69
CA GLN A 74 -2.16 15.30 -16.77
C GLN A 74 -1.76 16.69 -16.27
N SER A 75 -2.46 17.74 -16.67
CA SER A 75 -2.22 19.11 -16.21
C SER A 75 -2.38 19.26 -14.69
N SER A 76 -3.45 18.66 -14.13
CA SER A 76 -3.75 18.75 -12.69
C SER A 76 -2.85 17.86 -11.83
N LEU A 77 -2.44 16.69 -12.33
CA LEU A 77 -1.55 15.75 -11.64
C LEU A 77 -0.08 16.11 -11.78
N ARG A 78 0.35 16.78 -12.86
CA ARG A 78 1.76 17.16 -13.08
C ARG A 78 2.44 17.81 -11.87
N PRO A 79 1.87 18.82 -11.18
CA PRO A 79 2.49 19.39 -10.00
C PRO A 79 2.60 18.39 -8.84
N ILE A 80 1.62 17.50 -8.68
CA ILE A 80 1.64 16.45 -7.65
C ILE A 80 2.72 15.42 -7.96
N LEU A 81 2.81 14.97 -9.21
CA LEU A 81 3.83 14.04 -9.68
C LEU A 81 5.24 14.63 -9.64
N LEU A 82 5.38 15.94 -9.84
CA LEU A 82 6.65 16.65 -9.70
C LEU A 82 7.07 16.76 -8.24
N ASN A 83 6.13 17.02 -7.33
CA ASN A 83 6.39 16.95 -5.89
C ASN A 83 6.71 15.52 -5.45
N LEU A 84 6.11 14.51 -6.07
CA LEU A 84 6.43 13.11 -5.81
C LEU A 84 7.84 12.74 -6.29
N ALA A 85 8.30 13.29 -7.42
CA ALA A 85 9.63 13.02 -7.97
C ALA A 85 10.76 13.42 -7.00
N ASP A 86 10.52 14.39 -6.13
CA ASP A 86 11.44 14.81 -5.08
C ASP A 86 11.10 14.15 -3.74
N TYR A 87 11.88 13.13 -3.34
CA TYR A 87 11.68 12.44 -2.06
C TYR A 87 11.68 13.38 -0.82
N ARG A 88 12.33 14.54 -0.91
CA ARG A 88 12.39 15.57 0.15
C ARG A 88 11.11 16.38 0.33
N LYS A 89 10.24 16.41 -0.69
CA LYS A 89 8.96 17.14 -0.67
C LYS A 89 7.79 16.25 -0.29
N LEU A 90 8.05 14.96 -0.05
CA LEU A 90 7.04 14.01 0.41
C LEU A 90 6.55 14.43 1.80
N SER A 91 5.23 14.52 1.93
CA SER A 91 4.55 14.89 3.16
C SER A 91 3.30 14.02 3.30
N VAL A 92 2.95 13.65 4.53
CA VAL A 92 1.79 12.81 4.81
C VAL A 92 0.49 13.34 4.17
N PRO A 93 0.16 14.65 4.25
CA PRO A 93 -1.04 15.19 3.61
C PRO A 93 -1.00 15.11 2.07
N LEU A 94 0.19 15.23 1.47
CA LEU A 94 0.36 15.09 0.02
C LEU A 94 0.10 13.64 -0.41
N LEU A 95 0.64 12.68 0.33
CA LEU A 95 0.45 11.25 0.07
C LEU A 95 -0.99 10.80 0.32
N GLN A 96 -1.64 11.30 1.38
CA GLN A 96 -3.07 11.05 1.62
C GLN A 96 -3.95 11.65 0.51
N GLY A 97 -3.67 12.89 0.08
CA GLY A 97 -4.35 13.50 -1.06
C GLY A 97 -4.14 12.69 -2.35
N LEU A 98 -2.93 12.19 -2.57
CA LEU A 98 -2.60 11.30 -3.68
C LEU A 98 -3.36 9.97 -3.59
N GLY A 99 -3.44 9.33 -2.42
CA GLY A 99 -4.22 8.11 -2.22
C GLY A 99 -5.71 8.30 -2.53
N ARG A 100 -6.30 9.40 -2.06
CA ARG A 100 -7.67 9.77 -2.38
C ARG A 100 -7.87 9.95 -3.90
N LEU A 101 -6.89 10.53 -4.59
CA LEU A 101 -6.89 10.66 -6.05
C LEU A 101 -6.74 9.33 -6.78
N LEU A 102 -5.82 8.47 -6.32
CA LEU A 102 -5.59 7.14 -6.90
C LEU A 102 -6.82 6.25 -6.75
N ALA A 103 -7.57 6.36 -5.65
CA ALA A 103 -8.80 5.62 -5.44
C ALA A 103 -9.88 5.98 -6.49
N LEU A 104 -9.96 7.24 -6.89
CA LEU A 104 -10.94 7.72 -7.88
C LEU A 104 -10.50 7.46 -9.34
N LEU A 105 -9.19 7.35 -9.58
CA LEU A 105 -8.60 7.38 -10.92
C LEU A 105 -7.61 6.24 -11.16
N SER A 106 -7.76 5.13 -10.45
CA SER A 106 -6.85 3.97 -10.50
C SER A 106 -6.50 3.52 -11.93
N ASN A 107 -7.46 3.60 -12.86
CA ASN A 107 -7.28 3.26 -14.28
C ASN A 107 -6.41 4.24 -15.10
N PHE A 108 -6.09 5.42 -14.58
CA PHE A 108 -5.28 6.43 -15.27
C PHE A 108 -3.81 6.43 -14.81
N PHE A 109 -3.50 5.74 -13.72
CA PHE A 109 -2.15 5.65 -13.21
C PHE A 109 -1.43 4.46 -13.83
N ASN A 110 -0.24 4.73 -14.37
CA ASN A 110 0.59 3.71 -15.02
C ASN A 110 1.49 3.01 -14.00
N LEU A 111 1.97 1.84 -14.40
CA LEU A 111 2.96 1.03 -13.66
C LEU A 111 4.22 1.80 -13.28
N THR A 112 4.61 2.79 -14.09
CA THR A 112 5.79 3.65 -13.85
C THR A 112 5.68 4.49 -12.58
N LEU A 113 4.47 4.81 -12.12
CA LEU A 113 4.27 5.47 -10.83
C LEU A 113 4.67 4.53 -9.68
N GLY A 114 4.28 3.25 -9.77
CA GLY A 114 4.64 2.23 -8.79
C GLY A 114 6.15 2.03 -8.68
N GLU A 115 6.85 2.01 -9.82
CA GLU A 115 8.32 1.92 -9.85
C GLU A 115 8.99 3.12 -9.14
N LYS A 116 8.50 4.34 -9.37
CA LYS A 116 8.99 5.54 -8.68
C LYS A 116 8.70 5.50 -7.18
N LEU A 117 7.47 5.14 -6.78
CA LEU A 117 7.11 5.00 -5.37
C LEU A 117 8.00 3.97 -4.66
N LEU A 118 8.32 2.87 -5.34
CA LEU A 118 9.22 1.84 -4.83
C LEU A 118 10.66 2.36 -4.70
N GLU A 119 11.15 3.11 -5.68
CA GLU A 119 12.46 3.76 -5.60
C GLU A 119 12.54 4.72 -4.41
N HIS A 120 11.49 5.51 -4.17
CA HIS A 120 11.39 6.35 -2.99
C HIS A 120 11.42 5.50 -1.72
N LEU A 121 10.62 4.44 -1.65
CA LEU A 121 10.57 3.53 -0.50
C LEU A 121 11.95 2.93 -0.18
N ARG A 122 12.74 2.55 -1.20
CA ARG A 122 14.13 2.08 -1.03
C ARG A 122 15.07 3.16 -0.51
N ARG A 123 14.84 4.42 -0.81
CA ARG A 123 15.63 5.51 -0.20
C ARG A 123 15.28 5.71 1.27
N TRP A 124 14.07 5.33 1.68
CA TRP A 124 13.64 5.33 3.07
C TRP A 124 14.15 4.13 3.86
N THR A 125 14.61 3.05 3.21
CA THR A 125 15.21 1.89 3.92
C THR A 125 16.60 2.19 4.49
N ASP A 126 17.27 3.26 4.03
CA ASP A 126 18.56 3.71 4.54
C ASP A 126 18.38 4.81 5.61
N PRO A 127 18.52 4.48 6.92
CA PRO A 127 18.32 5.43 8.01
C PRO A 127 19.36 6.54 8.02
N GLU A 128 20.57 6.33 7.47
CA GLU A 128 21.56 7.39 7.35
C GLU A 128 21.15 8.41 6.30
N ALA A 129 20.61 7.95 5.16
CA ALA A 129 20.14 8.83 4.09
C ALA A 129 18.96 9.70 4.54
N VAL A 130 18.05 9.13 5.32
CA VAL A 130 16.89 9.84 5.89
C VAL A 130 17.33 10.85 6.95
N ASN A 131 18.21 10.46 7.86
CA ASN A 131 18.70 11.35 8.93
C ASN A 131 19.60 12.48 8.38
N LYS A 132 20.42 12.19 7.35
CA LYS A 132 21.21 13.20 6.62
C LYS A 132 20.32 14.23 5.92
N ALA A 133 19.09 13.88 5.54
CA ALA A 133 18.18 14.82 4.89
C ALA A 133 17.77 15.99 5.79
N LYS A 134 17.76 15.84 7.13
CA LYS A 134 17.35 16.85 8.15
C LYS A 134 16.04 17.60 7.84
N THR A 135 15.24 17.09 6.92
CA THR A 135 14.05 17.76 6.36
C THR A 135 12.77 17.25 7.02
N PHE A 136 12.83 16.08 7.65
CA PHE A 136 11.68 15.35 8.18
C PHE A 136 11.59 15.50 9.70
N LYS A 137 10.38 15.56 10.24
CA LYS A 137 10.15 15.65 11.68
C LYS A 137 10.26 14.27 12.33
N ALA A 138 10.47 14.24 13.65
CA ALA A 138 10.39 12.99 14.41
C ALA A 138 9.01 12.33 14.19
N GLY A 139 9.00 11.07 13.73
CA GLY A 139 7.78 10.32 13.38
C GLY A 139 7.38 10.34 11.90
N ASP A 140 7.87 11.30 11.10
CA ASP A 140 7.68 11.30 9.64
C ASP A 140 8.42 10.13 8.98
N GLU A 141 9.50 9.68 9.61
CA GLU A 141 10.31 8.52 9.20
C GLU A 141 9.50 7.22 9.11
N ILE A 142 8.40 7.12 9.87
CA ILE A 142 7.51 5.95 9.88
C ILE A 142 6.27 6.20 9.06
N THR A 143 5.62 7.35 9.29
CA THR A 143 4.32 7.68 8.69
C THR A 143 4.39 7.89 7.18
N ILE A 144 5.49 8.45 6.65
CA ILE A 144 5.67 8.64 5.20
C ILE A 144 5.78 7.29 4.47
N PRO A 145 6.71 6.38 4.81
CA PRO A 145 6.78 5.08 4.16
C PRO A 145 5.51 4.25 4.35
N CYS A 146 4.82 4.32 5.51
CA CYS A 146 3.49 3.71 5.67
C CYS A 146 2.47 4.27 4.68
N ALA A 147 2.40 5.60 4.54
CA ALA A 147 1.51 6.23 3.59
C ALA A 147 1.84 5.81 2.15
N ILE A 148 3.13 5.71 1.77
CA ILE A 148 3.54 5.20 0.45
C ILE A 148 3.06 3.76 0.24
N LEU A 149 3.24 2.87 1.22
CA LEU A 149 2.79 1.48 1.15
C LEU A 149 1.27 1.38 0.93
N SER A 150 0.50 2.21 1.63
CA SER A 150 -0.96 2.30 1.43
C SER A 150 -1.36 2.82 0.05
N LEU A 151 -0.46 3.35 -0.78
CA LEU A 151 -0.80 3.71 -2.17
C LEU A 151 -0.74 2.50 -3.11
N PHE A 152 0.01 1.46 -2.77
CA PHE A 152 0.23 0.33 -3.66
C PHE A 152 -1.03 -0.50 -3.90
N HIS A 153 -1.97 -0.56 -2.94
CA HIS A 153 -3.25 -1.25 -3.14
C HIS A 153 -4.18 -0.56 -4.17
N LEU A 154 -3.89 0.70 -4.51
CA LEU A 154 -4.65 1.50 -5.47
C LEU A 154 -4.05 1.49 -6.88
N LEU A 155 -2.81 1.02 -7.02
CA LEU A 155 -2.14 0.87 -8.31
C LEU A 155 -2.73 -0.31 -9.10
N PRO A 156 -2.60 -0.30 -10.45
CA PRO A 156 -3.00 -1.43 -11.27
C PRO A 156 -2.28 -2.73 -10.86
N PRO A 157 -2.95 -3.88 -10.94
CA PRO A 157 -2.46 -5.15 -10.42
C PRO A 157 -1.21 -5.60 -11.18
N ALA A 158 -0.05 -5.52 -10.53
CA ALA A 158 1.21 -6.07 -11.04
C ALA A 158 2.00 -6.80 -9.92
N PRO A 159 1.38 -7.79 -9.27
CA PRO A 159 1.96 -8.47 -8.11
C PRO A 159 3.32 -9.11 -8.45
N ALA A 160 3.47 -9.70 -9.64
CA ALA A 160 4.72 -10.34 -10.07
C ALA A 160 5.95 -9.40 -10.08
N LYS A 161 5.77 -8.08 -10.21
CA LYS A 161 6.87 -7.11 -10.21
C LYS A 161 7.10 -6.45 -8.86
N PHE A 162 6.03 -6.11 -8.14
CA PHE A 162 6.14 -5.31 -6.92
C PHE A 162 6.15 -6.14 -5.65
N LEU A 163 5.60 -7.36 -5.64
CA LEU A 163 5.45 -8.17 -4.43
C LEU A 163 6.79 -8.42 -3.73
N ASP A 164 7.78 -8.94 -4.46
CA ASP A 164 9.11 -9.24 -3.90
C ASP A 164 9.80 -7.99 -3.36
N ALA A 165 9.80 -6.91 -4.14
CA ALA A 165 10.46 -5.67 -3.77
C ALA A 165 9.78 -4.95 -2.61
N LEU A 166 8.44 -5.00 -2.51
CA LEU A 166 7.69 -4.45 -1.40
C LEU A 166 7.95 -5.22 -0.11
N VAL A 167 7.92 -6.57 -0.17
CA VAL A 167 8.20 -7.40 0.99
C VAL A 167 9.62 -7.18 1.50
N GLN A 168 10.61 -7.14 0.61
CA GLN A 168 11.99 -6.80 0.97
C GLN A 168 12.12 -5.40 1.58
N ALA A 169 11.51 -4.38 0.95
CA ALA A 169 11.57 -3.01 1.46
C ALA A 169 10.95 -2.89 2.85
N VAL A 170 9.81 -3.54 3.12
CA VAL A 170 9.20 -3.55 4.45
C VAL A 170 10.11 -4.25 5.47
N MET A 171 10.75 -5.36 5.09
CA MET A 171 11.70 -6.06 5.97
C MET A 171 12.93 -5.22 6.31
N GLU A 172 13.42 -4.41 5.37
CA GLU A 172 14.54 -3.50 5.59
C GLU A 172 14.12 -2.30 6.45
N LEU A 173 12.95 -1.70 6.19
CA LEU A 173 12.39 -0.61 7.01
C LEU A 173 12.18 -1.03 8.47
N GLU A 174 11.77 -2.28 8.71
CA GLU A 174 11.65 -2.83 10.06
C GLU A 174 12.97 -3.01 10.79
N GLN A 175 14.06 -3.27 10.05
CA GLN A 175 15.41 -3.40 10.62
C GLN A 175 16.04 -2.04 10.91
N GLY A 176 15.71 -1.01 10.12
CA GLY A 176 16.23 0.36 10.28
C GLY A 176 15.60 1.18 11.40
N LEU A 177 14.52 0.71 12.03
CA LEU A 177 13.80 1.42 13.09
C LEU A 177 14.62 1.53 14.40
N PRO A 178 14.87 2.75 14.93
CA PRO A 178 15.53 2.92 16.22
C PRO A 178 14.62 2.41 17.34
N GLY A 179 14.93 1.22 17.87
CA GLY A 179 14.08 0.51 18.82
C GLY A 179 13.60 -0.87 18.37
N ALA A 180 14.28 -1.51 17.40
CA ALA A 180 14.08 -2.91 16.94
C ALA A 180 14.24 -4.01 18.03
N THR A 181 14.07 -3.66 19.30
CA THR A 181 14.09 -4.53 20.47
C THR A 181 12.68 -4.59 21.08
N ALA A 182 11.95 -5.65 20.69
CA ALA A 182 10.71 -6.17 21.28
C ALA A 182 9.34 -5.65 20.77
N ALA A 183 9.12 -4.35 20.55
CA ALA A 183 7.80 -3.85 20.09
C ALA A 183 7.54 -4.10 18.59
N ALA A 184 8.51 -3.78 17.74
CA ALA A 184 8.46 -4.05 16.28
C ALA A 184 8.39 -5.54 15.91
N ARG A 185 8.63 -6.45 16.88
CA ARG A 185 8.48 -7.90 16.68
C ARG A 185 7.02 -8.34 16.62
N HIS A 186 6.10 -7.56 17.21
CA HIS A 186 4.71 -7.94 17.35
C HIS A 186 3.76 -7.05 16.54
N TRP A 187 4.12 -5.78 16.32
CA TRP A 187 3.28 -4.83 15.59
C TRP A 187 4.14 -3.79 14.88
N SER A 188 3.82 -3.50 13.63
CA SER A 188 4.56 -2.55 12.77
C SER A 188 3.55 -1.87 11.85
N GLN A 189 3.50 -0.54 11.88
CA GLN A 189 2.60 0.27 11.04
C GLN A 189 2.82 0.01 9.55
N TYR A 190 4.02 -0.43 9.16
CA TYR A 190 4.33 -0.86 7.79
C TYR A 190 3.58 -2.13 7.39
N ARG A 191 3.38 -3.06 8.34
CA ARG A 191 2.65 -4.30 8.08
C ARG A 191 1.17 -4.02 7.88
N GLU A 192 0.58 -3.14 8.69
CA GLU A 192 -0.82 -2.74 8.52
C GLU A 192 -1.04 -2.05 7.17
N ALA A 193 -0.13 -1.16 6.76
CA ALA A 193 -0.20 -0.51 5.46
C ALA A 193 -0.08 -1.49 4.26
N LEU A 194 0.55 -2.65 4.47
CA LEU A 194 0.71 -3.69 3.45
C LEU A 194 -0.51 -4.62 3.35
N VAL A 195 -1.31 -4.77 4.41
CA VAL A 195 -2.47 -5.68 4.46
C VAL A 195 -3.46 -5.46 3.30
N PRO A 196 -3.89 -4.22 2.97
CA PRO A 196 -4.80 -4.00 1.85
C PRO A 196 -4.25 -4.45 0.49
N TYR A 197 -2.94 -4.30 0.28
CA TYR A 197 -2.26 -4.76 -0.94
C TYR A 197 -2.19 -6.30 -0.98
N MET A 198 -1.93 -6.94 0.17
CA MET A 198 -1.90 -8.41 0.29
C MET A 198 -3.27 -9.04 0.11
N ASN A 199 -4.33 -8.45 0.67
CA ASN A 199 -5.69 -8.94 0.49
C ASN A 199 -6.12 -8.91 -0.99
N ARG A 200 -5.76 -7.84 -1.71
CA ARG A 200 -6.06 -7.71 -3.15
C ARG A 200 -5.30 -8.74 -4.01
N HIS A 201 -4.14 -9.18 -3.55
CA HIS A 201 -3.24 -10.12 -4.21
C HIS A 201 -3.04 -11.41 -3.42
N ALA A 202 -4.08 -11.86 -2.72
CA ALA A 202 -4.01 -13.01 -1.82
C ALA A 202 -3.43 -14.28 -2.49
N PRO A 203 -3.85 -14.72 -3.69
CA PRO A 203 -3.32 -15.96 -4.27
C PRO A 203 -1.82 -15.88 -4.57
N GLU A 204 -1.36 -14.75 -5.11
CA GLU A 204 0.07 -14.56 -5.44
C GLU A 204 0.91 -14.36 -4.18
N ALA A 205 0.39 -13.61 -3.20
CA ALA A 205 1.08 -13.34 -1.94
C ALA A 205 1.29 -14.62 -1.12
N VAL A 206 0.24 -15.43 -0.96
CA VAL A 206 0.34 -16.66 -0.17
C VAL A 206 1.28 -17.65 -0.86
N GLN A 207 1.24 -17.78 -2.19
CA GLN A 207 2.18 -18.64 -2.93
C GLN A 207 3.63 -18.20 -2.70
N TYR A 208 3.90 -16.89 -2.82
CA TYR A 208 5.22 -16.33 -2.60
C TYR A 208 5.76 -16.59 -1.19
N PHE A 209 4.91 -16.48 -0.16
CA PHE A 209 5.33 -16.77 1.21
C PHE A 209 5.55 -18.27 1.44
N ILE A 210 4.71 -19.16 0.87
CA ILE A 210 4.87 -20.62 1.01
C ILE A 210 6.21 -21.09 0.43
N GLU A 211 6.57 -20.60 -0.76
CA GLU A 211 7.85 -20.94 -1.41
C GLU A 211 9.07 -20.48 -0.58
N ARG A 212 8.90 -19.51 0.32
CA ARG A 212 9.97 -18.88 1.11
C ARG A 212 9.85 -19.09 2.62
N LEU A 213 9.04 -20.06 3.06
CA LEU A 213 8.88 -20.38 4.49
C LEU A 213 10.20 -20.72 5.18
N GLY A 214 11.20 -21.20 4.44
CA GLY A 214 12.52 -21.51 5.00
C GLY A 214 13.30 -20.30 5.54
N ASP A 215 12.88 -19.06 5.26
CA ASP A 215 13.45 -17.86 5.89
C ASP A 215 12.56 -17.40 7.07
N PRO A 216 13.09 -17.39 8.31
CA PRO A 216 12.34 -16.99 9.50
C PRO A 216 11.80 -15.55 9.43
N ARG A 217 12.36 -14.68 8.58
CA ARG A 217 11.84 -13.31 8.35
C ARG A 217 10.53 -13.32 7.56
N HIS A 218 10.46 -14.11 6.50
CA HIS A 218 9.27 -14.28 5.66
C HIS A 218 8.17 -14.96 6.46
N PHE A 219 8.53 -15.98 7.26
CA PHE A 219 7.61 -16.63 8.19
C PHE A 219 7.00 -15.65 9.19
N ARG A 220 7.82 -14.82 9.85
CA ARG A 220 7.31 -13.83 10.81
C ARG A 220 6.37 -12.82 10.17
N MET A 221 6.65 -12.40 8.94
CA MET A 221 5.79 -11.50 8.17
C MET A 221 4.43 -12.16 7.92
N LEU A 222 4.41 -13.37 7.37
CA LEU A 222 3.18 -14.11 7.11
C LEU A 222 2.37 -14.36 8.38
N HIS A 223 3.02 -14.81 9.44
CA HIS A 223 2.37 -15.06 10.73
C HIS A 223 1.79 -13.77 11.35
N ALA A 224 2.46 -12.62 11.18
CA ALA A 224 1.91 -11.34 11.60
C ALA A 224 0.70 -10.92 10.76
N LEU A 225 0.75 -11.12 9.44
CA LEU A 225 -0.38 -10.83 8.52
C LEU A 225 -1.63 -11.63 8.88
N ILE A 226 -1.47 -12.93 9.21
CA ILE A 226 -2.56 -13.81 9.62
C ILE A 226 -3.17 -13.38 10.96
N LYS A 227 -2.35 -12.83 11.88
CA LYS A 227 -2.85 -12.32 13.16
C LYS A 227 -3.62 -11.01 13.05
N THR A 228 -3.43 -10.24 11.99
CA THR A 228 -4.11 -8.97 11.81
C THR A 228 -5.58 -9.20 11.46
N ALA A 229 -6.48 -8.51 12.17
CA ALA A 229 -7.93 -8.66 11.99
C ALA A 229 -8.39 -8.38 10.55
N GLU A 230 -7.72 -7.46 9.84
CA GLU A 230 -8.06 -7.08 8.47
C GLU A 230 -7.52 -8.04 7.39
N GLY A 231 -6.71 -9.05 7.73
CA GLY A 231 -6.14 -10.01 6.78
C GLY A 231 -7.07 -11.18 6.42
N THR A 232 -8.38 -10.97 6.30
CA THR A 232 -9.37 -12.06 6.09
C THR A 232 -9.14 -12.82 4.78
N GLU A 233 -8.93 -12.11 3.67
CA GLU A 233 -8.76 -12.72 2.34
C GLU A 233 -7.51 -13.62 2.28
N VAL A 234 -6.39 -13.17 2.87
CA VAL A 234 -5.15 -13.94 2.95
C VAL A 234 -5.33 -15.18 3.83
N ARG A 235 -6.09 -15.07 4.92
CA ARG A 235 -6.43 -16.20 5.80
C ARG A 235 -7.29 -17.23 5.10
N GLU A 236 -8.33 -16.80 4.40
CA GLU A 236 -9.24 -17.68 3.67
C GLU A 236 -8.54 -18.38 2.51
N GLU A 237 -7.71 -17.68 1.74
CA GLU A 237 -6.96 -18.27 0.63
C GLU A 237 -5.94 -19.30 1.12
N LEU A 238 -5.25 -19.01 2.23
CA LEU A 238 -4.32 -19.94 2.88
C LEU A 238 -5.04 -21.16 3.46
N ALA A 239 -6.20 -20.98 4.08
CA ALA A 239 -6.99 -22.06 4.67
C ALA A 239 -7.67 -22.95 3.60
N THR A 240 -8.09 -22.38 2.48
CA THR A 240 -8.96 -23.09 1.51
C THR A 240 -8.18 -23.70 0.36
N LYS A 241 -7.26 -22.96 -0.27
CA LYS A 241 -6.63 -23.37 -1.55
C LYS A 241 -5.18 -23.76 -1.44
N GLN A 242 -4.47 -23.24 -0.44
CA GLN A 242 -3.04 -23.48 -0.29
C GLN A 242 -2.67 -24.26 0.97
N ALA A 243 -3.66 -24.72 1.75
CA ALA A 243 -3.44 -25.62 2.89
C ALA A 243 -2.73 -26.91 2.48
N GLU A 244 -3.12 -27.54 1.36
CA GLU A 244 -2.44 -28.74 0.85
C GLU A 244 -1.00 -28.48 0.42
N LYS A 245 -0.73 -27.32 -0.22
CA LYS A 245 0.62 -26.92 -0.62
C LYS A 245 1.48 -26.53 0.58
N LEU A 246 0.90 -25.87 1.58
CA LEU A 246 1.54 -25.58 2.85
C LEU A 246 1.92 -26.88 3.55
N LEU A 247 0.99 -27.85 3.63
CA LEU A 247 1.23 -29.16 4.23
C LEU A 247 2.32 -29.93 3.47
N ALA A 248 2.30 -29.95 2.14
CA ALA A 248 3.36 -30.57 1.34
C ALA A 248 4.73 -29.87 1.54
N HIS A 249 4.79 -28.54 1.55
CA HIS A 249 6.05 -27.81 1.73
C HIS A 249 6.60 -27.87 3.17
N THR A 250 5.74 -28.00 4.19
CA THR A 250 6.16 -28.00 5.61
C THR A 250 6.32 -29.40 6.19
N PHE A 251 5.55 -30.39 5.72
CA PHE A 251 5.56 -31.77 6.21
C PHE A 251 6.21 -32.76 5.22
N ASP A 252 5.96 -32.68 3.89
CA ASP A 252 6.57 -33.59 2.90
C ASP A 252 8.01 -33.22 2.50
N ALA A 253 8.39 -31.94 2.55
CA ALA A 253 9.79 -31.53 2.36
C ALA A 253 10.73 -32.16 3.42
N ALA A 254 10.18 -32.59 4.54
CA ALA A 254 10.87 -33.31 5.61
C ALA A 254 10.77 -34.84 5.49
N ALA A 255 10.11 -35.36 4.45
CA ALA A 255 9.78 -36.77 4.26
C ALA A 255 10.54 -37.45 3.12
N GLN A 256 11.65 -36.91 2.59
CA GLN A 256 12.54 -37.72 1.76
C GLN A 256 13.30 -38.73 2.63
N PRO A 257 12.94 -40.04 2.59
CA PRO A 257 13.52 -41.06 3.45
C PRO A 257 14.50 -41.86 2.58
N GLY A 258 15.77 -41.45 2.48
CA GLY A 258 16.64 -42.17 1.55
C GLY A 258 18.14 -41.89 1.47
N ALA A 259 18.74 -41.08 2.36
CA ALA A 259 20.20 -40.89 2.28
C ALA A 259 20.88 -40.89 3.66
N ALA A 260 21.91 -41.72 3.77
CA ALA A 260 22.71 -42.13 4.93
C ALA A 260 23.14 -41.03 5.93
N PRO A 261 23.45 -41.40 7.19
CA PRO A 261 23.75 -40.46 8.27
C PRO A 261 25.14 -39.82 8.12
N ASN A 262 25.18 -38.54 7.73
CA ASN A 262 26.38 -37.72 7.73
C ASN A 262 26.13 -36.39 8.47
N LEU A 263 27.17 -35.78 9.06
CA LEU A 263 27.15 -34.54 9.88
C LEU A 263 26.54 -33.29 9.22
N LEU A 264 26.26 -33.29 7.92
CA LEU A 264 25.46 -32.26 7.22
C LEU A 264 23.95 -32.39 7.48
N GLN A 265 23.51 -33.56 7.97
CA GLN A 265 22.11 -33.90 8.17
C GLN A 265 21.55 -33.29 9.45
N THR A 266 22.36 -32.97 10.47
CA THR A 266 21.89 -32.25 11.68
C THR A 266 21.40 -30.84 11.35
N GLY A 267 22.05 -30.13 10.42
CA GLY A 267 21.59 -28.83 9.94
C GLY A 267 20.32 -28.91 9.08
N LEU A 268 20.20 -29.94 8.23
CA LEU A 268 19.01 -30.19 7.41
C LEU A 268 17.81 -30.68 8.24
N LEU A 269 18.05 -31.52 9.25
CA LEU A 269 17.05 -31.98 10.21
C LEU A 269 16.59 -30.84 11.12
N SER A 270 17.50 -29.95 11.54
CA SER A 270 17.17 -28.70 12.25
C SER A 270 16.30 -27.78 11.40
N LYS A 271 16.62 -27.65 10.10
CA LYS A 271 15.85 -26.81 9.19
C LYS A 271 14.47 -27.41 8.89
N ALA A 272 14.41 -28.74 8.77
CA ALA A 272 13.16 -29.48 8.60
C ALA A 272 12.27 -29.44 9.86
N SER A 273 12.85 -29.52 11.06
CA SER A 273 12.09 -29.37 12.31
C SER A 273 11.60 -27.95 12.52
N GLU A 274 12.38 -26.95 12.11
CA GLU A 274 11.97 -25.54 12.16
C GLU A 274 10.84 -25.23 11.16
N LEU A 275 10.90 -25.78 9.94
CA LEU A 275 9.79 -25.72 8.97
C LEU A 275 8.51 -26.37 9.49
N ARG A 276 8.61 -27.52 10.18
CA ARG A 276 7.47 -28.18 10.83
C ARG A 276 6.90 -27.33 11.96
N PHE A 277 7.75 -26.77 12.82
CA PHE A 277 7.32 -25.88 13.90
C PHE A 277 6.58 -24.66 13.35
N GLN A 278 7.13 -24.05 12.29
CA GLN A 278 6.51 -22.94 11.58
C GLN A 278 5.15 -23.31 10.98
N GLY A 279 5.04 -24.46 10.31
CA GLY A 279 3.77 -24.98 9.81
C GLY A 279 2.72 -25.14 10.91
N VAL A 280 3.10 -25.75 12.04
CA VAL A 280 2.19 -25.93 13.20
C VAL A 280 1.74 -24.60 13.78
N VAL A 281 2.64 -23.61 13.88
CA VAL A 281 2.29 -22.27 14.38
C VAL A 281 1.31 -21.55 13.45
N LEU A 282 1.47 -21.68 12.14
CA LEU A 282 0.53 -21.11 11.16
C LEU A 282 -0.84 -21.75 11.28
N VAL A 283 -0.91 -23.09 11.30
CA VAL A 283 -2.17 -23.82 11.47
C VAL A 283 -2.85 -23.46 12.79
N HIS A 284 -2.09 -23.40 13.90
CA HIS A 284 -2.64 -22.99 15.20
C HIS A 284 -3.18 -21.56 15.20
N THR A 285 -2.56 -20.66 14.43
CA THR A 285 -3.02 -19.27 14.31
C THR A 285 -4.23 -19.14 13.39
N LEU A 286 -4.39 -20.02 12.41
CA LEU A 286 -5.57 -20.06 11.53
C LEU A 286 -6.81 -20.66 12.20
N VAL A 287 -6.62 -21.55 13.19
CA VAL A 287 -7.70 -22.21 13.94
C VAL A 287 -8.23 -21.34 15.09
N LYS A 288 -7.46 -20.34 15.53
CA LYS A 288 -7.86 -19.38 16.57
C LYS A 288 -8.60 -18.17 16.00
#